data_AF-A0A2T4Y6W5-F1
#
_entry.id   AF-A0A2T4Y6W5-F1
#
_cell.length_a   1.000
_cell.length_b   1.000
_cell.length_c   1.000
_cell.angle_alpha   90.00
_cell.angle_beta   90.00
_cell.angle_gamma   90.00
#
_symmetry.space_group_name_H-M   'P 1'
#
loop_
_entity.id
_entity.type
_entity.pdbx_description
1 polymer ?
#
loop_
_entity_poly.entity_id
_entity_poly.type
_entity_poly.pdbx_seq_one_letter_code
_entity_poly.pdbx_strand_id
1 'polypeptide(L)'
;MWKRLRFVKALLGIALVSCSAVGSRGAEPTQVWSLWVSQPSRPGLLTACAVPRGLAWPMPAAPTLPHAPLRLDEALTVRWQGGQFAQSAPQAPSVLPQARAWNPLDSCFVLSAGGVVVAAGAVVPRHSARLLRADTLVLQSEQPLAFSLLPAFPAEIDRPVPSEWRQILTPISKPRGSLSQ
;
A
#
# COMPACT_ATOMS: atom_id res chain seq x y z
N MET A 1 -61.52 -63.36 24.32
CA MET A 1 -61.33 -62.32 25.36
C MET A 1 -60.31 -61.31 24.84
N TRP A 2 -60.62 -60.01 24.99
CA TRP A 2 -59.73 -58.84 25.18
C TRP A 2 -58.37 -58.74 24.47
N LYS A 3 -57.85 -57.60 24.03
CA LYS A 3 -58.24 -56.17 24.02
C LYS A 3 -57.12 -55.47 23.25
N ARG A 4 -57.45 -54.29 22.73
CA ARG A 4 -56.59 -53.26 22.12
C ARG A 4 -55.44 -52.81 23.03
N LEU A 5 -54.38 -52.23 22.43
CA LEU A 5 -53.71 -50.91 22.71
C LEU A 5 -52.28 -50.97 22.11
N ARG A 6 -51.79 -50.12 21.19
CA ARG A 6 -51.64 -48.64 21.02
C ARG A 6 -50.19 -48.14 21.31
N PHE A 7 -49.74 -47.20 20.45
CA PHE A 7 -48.58 -46.28 20.54
C PHE A 7 -47.20 -46.89 20.20
N VAL A 8 -46.27 -46.26 19.45
CA VAL A 8 -45.75 -44.87 19.51
C VAL A 8 -45.16 -44.43 18.14
N LYS A 9 -45.22 -43.11 17.88
CA LYS A 9 -44.63 -42.31 16.78
C LYS A 9 -43.10 -42.40 16.66
N ALA A 10 -42.57 -42.36 15.43
CA ALA A 10 -41.36 -41.63 15.04
C ALA A 10 -41.35 -41.47 13.50
N LEU A 11 -41.89 -40.38 12.91
CA LEU A 11 -41.16 -39.15 12.58
C LEU A 11 -39.76 -39.41 11.99
N LEU A 12 -39.70 -39.67 10.67
CA LEU A 12 -38.49 -39.39 9.88
C LEU A 12 -38.83 -38.26 8.92
N GLY A 13 -38.70 -37.04 9.42
CA GLY A 13 -38.77 -35.82 8.63
C GLY A 13 -37.52 -35.69 7.77
N ILE A 14 -37.70 -35.67 6.46
CA ILE A 14 -36.68 -35.37 5.47
C ILE A 14 -36.31 -33.89 5.63
N ALA A 15 -35.14 -33.62 6.21
CA ALA A 15 -34.59 -32.27 6.31
C ALA A 15 -34.12 -31.82 4.91
N LEU A 16 -34.84 -30.84 4.35
CA LEU A 16 -34.40 -30.10 3.17
C LEU A 16 -33.07 -29.38 3.47
N VAL A 17 -32.06 -29.69 2.66
CA VAL A 17 -30.79 -28.98 2.60
C VAL A 17 -31.05 -27.60 2.01
N SER A 18 -31.21 -26.60 2.88
CA SER A 18 -31.23 -25.20 2.49
C SER A 18 -29.81 -24.78 2.11
N CYS A 19 -29.57 -24.63 0.80
CA CYS A 19 -28.41 -23.94 0.26
C CYS A 19 -28.36 -22.51 0.83
N SER A 20 -27.50 -22.29 1.83
CA SER A 20 -27.12 -20.95 2.21
C SER A 20 -26.25 -20.36 1.11
N ALA A 21 -26.85 -19.50 0.28
CA ALA A 21 -26.10 -18.55 -0.53
C ALA A 21 -25.28 -17.68 0.42
N VAL A 22 -24.01 -18.06 0.61
CA VAL A 22 -23.01 -17.19 1.22
C VAL A 22 -22.87 -16.01 0.28
N GLY A 23 -23.54 -14.91 0.64
CA GLY A 23 -23.34 -13.64 -0.02
C GLY A 23 -21.85 -13.33 0.03
N SER A 24 -21.23 -13.21 -1.15
CA SER A 24 -19.95 -12.52 -1.28
C SER A 24 -20.12 -11.14 -0.66
N ARG A 25 -19.68 -11.00 0.59
CA ARG A 25 -19.25 -9.70 1.11
C ARG A 25 -18.28 -9.19 0.07
N GLY A 26 -18.66 -8.09 -0.61
CA GLY A 26 -17.79 -7.40 -1.54
C GLY A 26 -16.45 -7.22 -0.85
N ALA A 27 -15.43 -7.91 -1.35
CA ALA A 27 -14.08 -7.70 -0.92
C ALA A 27 -13.79 -6.22 -1.21
N GLU A 28 -13.61 -5.44 -0.14
CA GLU A 28 -12.97 -4.14 -0.21
C GLU A 28 -11.77 -4.28 -1.15
N PRO A 29 -11.61 -3.41 -2.16
CA PRO A 29 -10.55 -3.57 -3.14
C PRO A 29 -9.24 -3.70 -2.36
N THR A 30 -8.68 -4.92 -2.35
CA THR A 30 -7.50 -5.20 -1.56
C THR A 30 -6.42 -4.35 -2.16
N GLN A 31 -6.09 -3.26 -1.49
CA GLN A 31 -5.19 -2.26 -2.03
C GLN A 31 -3.87 -2.95 -2.36
N VAL A 32 -3.62 -3.10 -3.68
CA VAL A 32 -2.58 -4.00 -4.22
C VAL A 32 -1.17 -3.46 -3.97
N TRP A 33 -1.08 -2.19 -3.57
CA TRP A 33 0.17 -1.50 -3.29
C TRP A 33 0.11 -0.81 -1.92
N SER A 34 1.25 -0.63 -1.27
CA SER A 34 1.33 0.13 -0.03
C SER A 34 2.59 0.97 0.00
N LEU A 35 2.48 2.16 0.59
CA LEU A 35 3.60 3.07 0.79
C LEU A 35 3.94 3.12 2.28
N TRP A 36 5.19 2.87 2.59
CA TRP A 36 5.73 2.87 3.94
C TRP A 36 6.81 3.93 4.05
N VAL A 37 6.92 4.53 5.22
CA VAL A 37 7.97 5.49 5.55
C VAL A 37 8.63 5.12 6.86
N SER A 38 9.92 5.38 6.98
CA SER A 38 10.66 5.18 8.23
C SER A 38 11.71 6.26 8.38
N GLN A 39 12.07 6.58 9.61
CA GLN A 39 13.22 7.44 9.83
C GLN A 39 14.49 6.75 9.35
N PRO A 40 15.42 7.47 8.70
CA PRO A 40 16.73 6.92 8.38
C PRO A 40 17.49 6.58 9.68
N SER A 41 18.43 5.64 9.60
CA SER A 41 19.28 5.27 10.75
C SER A 41 20.10 6.44 11.29
N ARG A 42 20.38 7.43 10.43
CA ARG A 42 21.04 8.69 10.77
C ARG A 42 20.38 9.82 9.97
N PRO A 43 19.95 10.92 10.61
CA PRO A 43 19.39 12.08 9.91
C PRO A 43 20.32 12.54 8.77
N GLY A 44 19.75 12.79 7.60
CA GLY A 44 20.49 13.22 6.40
C GLY A 44 21.32 12.14 5.69
N LEU A 45 21.47 10.93 6.23
CA LEU A 45 22.14 9.82 5.53
C LEU A 45 21.16 9.05 4.63
N LEU A 46 20.67 9.74 3.60
CA LEU A 46 19.60 9.22 2.73
C LEU A 46 20.03 8.07 1.81
N THR A 47 21.33 7.86 1.61
CA THR A 47 21.86 6.71 0.87
C THR A 47 21.58 5.38 1.56
N ALA A 48 21.37 5.39 2.88
CA ALA A 48 21.01 4.20 3.65
C ALA A 48 19.55 3.76 3.46
N CYS A 49 18.73 4.58 2.79
CA CYS A 49 17.33 4.26 2.53
C CYS A 49 17.13 3.27 1.35
N ALA A 50 18.18 2.96 0.60
CA ALA A 50 18.09 2.01 -0.50
C ALA A 50 17.82 0.60 0.04
N VAL A 51 16.72 0.00 -0.41
CA VAL A 51 16.38 -1.41 -0.13
C VAL A 51 16.33 -2.17 -1.46
N PRO A 52 16.87 -3.40 -1.53
CA PRO A 52 16.78 -4.20 -2.74
C PRO A 52 15.32 -4.47 -3.15
N ARG A 53 15.05 -4.35 -4.45
CA ARG A 53 13.76 -4.72 -5.04
C ARG A 53 13.57 -6.24 -5.01
N GLY A 54 12.32 -6.69 -5.08
CA GLY A 54 11.98 -8.13 -5.12
C GLY A 54 11.96 -8.82 -3.76
N LEU A 55 12.34 -8.12 -2.68
CA LEU A 55 12.24 -8.63 -1.31
C LEU A 55 10.81 -8.53 -0.78
N ALA A 56 10.43 -9.44 0.11
CA ALA A 56 9.17 -9.37 0.83
C ALA A 56 9.15 -8.19 1.82
N TRP A 57 7.98 -7.58 1.99
CA TRP A 57 7.71 -6.45 2.88
C TRP A 57 6.38 -6.64 3.62
N PRO A 58 6.30 -6.36 4.94
CA PRO A 58 7.36 -5.86 5.81
C PRO A 58 8.44 -6.91 6.10
N MET A 59 9.70 -6.47 6.22
CA MET A 59 10.78 -7.38 6.59
C MET A 59 10.62 -7.83 8.07
N PRO A 60 10.90 -9.10 8.42
CA PRO A 60 10.72 -9.64 9.78
C PRO A 60 11.51 -8.91 10.89
N ALA A 61 12.54 -8.15 10.52
CA ALA A 61 13.41 -7.39 11.42
C ALA A 61 13.17 -5.87 11.36
N ALA A 62 11.93 -5.44 11.07
CA ALA A 62 11.59 -4.03 11.12
C ALA A 62 11.96 -3.44 12.50
N PRO A 63 12.68 -2.30 12.56
CA PRO A 63 13.19 -1.76 13.82
C PRO A 63 12.06 -1.39 14.79
N THR A 64 12.34 -1.44 16.08
CA THR A 64 11.41 -0.98 17.12
C THR A 64 11.26 0.55 17.09
N LEU A 65 10.20 1.08 17.71
CA LEU A 65 9.99 2.53 17.85
C LEU A 65 11.26 3.22 18.40
N PRO A 66 11.59 4.44 17.94
CA PRO A 66 10.83 5.31 17.03
C PRO A 66 11.05 5.04 15.53
N HIS A 67 11.88 4.05 15.17
CA HIS A 67 12.30 3.81 13.78
C HIS A 67 11.37 2.84 13.02
N ALA A 68 10.35 2.30 13.69
CA ALA A 68 9.39 1.39 13.09
C ALA A 68 8.77 1.98 11.82
N PRO A 69 8.72 1.23 10.70
CA PRO A 69 8.08 1.69 9.48
C PRO A 69 6.60 1.99 9.71
N LEU A 70 6.19 3.19 9.31
CA LEU A 70 4.81 3.65 9.29
C LEU A 70 4.23 3.41 7.91
N ARG A 71 3.09 2.71 7.84
CA ARG A 71 2.30 2.63 6.61
C ARG A 71 1.51 3.93 6.42
N LEU A 72 1.54 4.48 5.21
CA LEU A 72 0.76 5.67 4.86
C LEU A 72 -0.63 5.27 4.37
N ASP A 73 -1.60 5.25 5.29
CA ASP A 73 -3.01 4.95 5.01
C ASP A 73 -3.88 6.21 4.79
N GLU A 74 -3.28 7.41 4.84
CA GLU A 74 -3.96 8.68 4.54
C GLU A 74 -4.23 8.88 3.03
N ALA A 75 -5.10 9.83 2.67
CA ALA A 75 -5.34 10.15 1.26
C ALA A 75 -4.05 10.61 0.58
N LEU A 76 -3.59 9.86 -0.42
CA LEU A 76 -2.35 10.16 -1.11
C LEU A 76 -2.36 9.77 -2.59
N THR A 77 -1.51 10.45 -3.37
CA THR A 77 -1.25 10.12 -4.78
C THR A 77 0.24 9.94 -5.01
N VAL A 78 0.63 8.85 -5.69
CA VAL A 78 2.00 8.63 -6.17
C VAL A 78 1.98 8.61 -7.69
N ARG A 79 2.69 9.56 -8.31
CA ARG A 79 2.84 9.67 -9.78
C ARG A 79 4.19 9.11 -10.21
N TRP A 80 4.24 8.40 -11.33
CA TRP A 80 5.49 7.91 -11.92
C TRP A 80 5.41 7.98 -13.46
N GLN A 81 6.48 7.65 -14.18
CA GLN A 81 6.52 7.82 -15.65
C GLN A 81 5.35 7.14 -16.38
N GLY A 82 4.98 5.92 -15.97
CA GLY A 82 3.94 5.12 -16.61
C GLY A 82 2.52 5.26 -16.03
N GLY A 83 2.28 6.11 -15.02
CA GLY A 83 0.93 6.25 -14.46
C GLY A 83 0.88 6.92 -13.09
N GLN A 84 -0.21 6.65 -12.37
CA GLN A 84 -0.41 7.09 -10.99
C GLN A 84 -1.19 6.06 -10.17
N PHE A 85 -0.93 6.05 -8.87
CA PHE A 85 -1.75 5.38 -7.87
C PHE A 85 -2.37 6.42 -6.96
N ALA A 86 -3.63 6.23 -6.59
CA ALA A 86 -4.32 7.09 -5.64
C ALA A 86 -5.00 6.23 -4.59
N GLN A 87 -4.85 6.64 -3.34
CA GLN A 87 -5.53 6.10 -2.18
C GLN A 87 -6.45 7.21 -1.64
N SER A 88 -7.71 6.87 -1.41
CA SER A 88 -8.64 7.74 -0.69
C SER A 88 -8.47 7.52 0.80
N ALA A 89 -8.63 8.57 1.61
CA ALA A 89 -8.64 8.40 3.06
C ALA A 89 -9.84 7.51 3.46
N PRO A 90 -9.69 6.67 4.51
CA PRO A 90 -10.84 6.02 5.13
C PRO A 90 -11.91 7.07 5.47
N GLN A 91 -13.18 6.78 5.20
CA GLN A 91 -14.30 7.71 5.40
C GLN A 91 -14.55 8.10 6.87
N ALA A 92 -13.79 7.54 7.82
CA ALA A 92 -13.90 7.91 9.22
C ALA A 92 -13.24 9.29 9.44
N PRO A 93 -13.96 10.26 10.04
CA PRO A 93 -13.38 11.55 10.35
C PRO A 93 -12.25 11.37 11.37
N SER A 94 -11.01 11.64 10.98
CA SER A 94 -9.94 11.89 11.94
C SER A 94 -10.21 13.27 12.55
N VAL A 95 -10.74 13.30 13.78
CA VAL A 95 -11.24 14.50 14.48
C VAL A 95 -10.12 15.43 14.99
N LEU A 96 -8.86 15.20 14.60
CA LEU A 96 -7.76 16.09 14.93
C LEU A 96 -6.90 16.30 13.68
N PRO A 97 -6.37 17.51 13.44
CA PRO A 97 -5.21 17.65 12.57
C PRO A 97 -4.09 16.89 13.26
N GLN A 98 -3.94 15.59 12.96
CA GLN A 98 -2.80 14.82 13.41
C GLN A 98 -1.59 15.54 12.86
N ALA A 99 -0.85 16.22 13.73
CA ALA A 99 0.54 16.52 13.47
C ALA A 99 1.15 15.20 12.98
N ARG A 100 1.49 15.16 11.70
CA ARG A 100 1.92 13.95 11.02
C ARG A 100 3.06 13.35 11.85
N ALA A 101 2.92 12.09 12.26
CA ALA A 101 3.91 11.42 13.12
C ALA A 101 5.27 11.17 12.42
N TRP A 102 5.45 11.70 11.21
CA TRP A 102 6.63 11.54 10.38
C TRP A 102 6.93 12.85 9.61
N ASN A 103 8.21 13.11 9.34
CA ASN A 103 8.66 14.26 8.57
C ASN A 103 9.02 13.81 7.13
N PRO A 104 8.30 14.28 6.10
CA PRO A 104 8.58 13.88 4.72
C PRO A 104 10.01 14.12 4.26
N LEU A 105 10.70 15.17 4.71
CA LEU A 105 12.01 15.51 4.18
C LEU A 105 13.19 14.81 4.89
N ASP A 106 12.90 14.00 5.92
CA ASP A 106 13.88 13.18 6.63
C ASP A 106 13.34 11.76 6.81
N SER A 107 12.85 11.17 5.72
CA SER A 107 12.26 9.84 5.71
C SER A 107 12.81 8.98 4.58
N CYS A 108 13.06 7.73 4.89
CA CYS A 108 13.13 6.65 3.90
C CYS A 108 11.71 6.23 3.51
N PHE A 109 11.55 5.71 2.29
CA PHE A 109 10.30 5.11 1.84
C PHE A 109 10.53 3.71 1.27
N VAL A 110 9.45 2.92 1.34
CA VAL A 110 9.32 1.65 0.61
C VAL A 110 7.95 1.63 -0.06
N LEU A 111 7.94 1.54 -1.39
CA LEU A 111 6.75 1.23 -2.17
C LEU A 111 6.74 -0.28 -2.43
N SER A 112 5.70 -0.94 -1.94
CA SER A 112 5.48 -2.37 -2.20
C SER A 112 4.23 -2.60 -3.02
N ALA A 113 4.23 -3.68 -3.81
CA ALA A 113 3.08 -4.20 -4.53
C ALA A 113 2.96 -5.70 -4.26
N GLY A 114 1.78 -6.17 -3.85
CA GLY A 114 1.57 -7.56 -3.45
C GLY A 114 2.50 -8.02 -2.32
N GLY A 115 2.93 -7.10 -1.44
CA GLY A 115 3.89 -7.40 -0.37
C GLY A 115 5.34 -7.53 -0.82
N VAL A 116 5.69 -7.13 -2.05
CA VAL A 116 7.06 -7.16 -2.57
C VAL A 116 7.57 -5.74 -2.81
N VAL A 117 8.82 -5.45 -2.44
CA VAL A 117 9.47 -4.15 -2.66
C VAL A 117 9.63 -3.88 -4.16
N VAL A 118 9.06 -2.78 -4.65
CA VAL A 118 9.16 -2.34 -6.05
C VAL A 118 10.09 -1.14 -6.20
N ALA A 119 10.04 -0.22 -5.24
CA ALA A 119 10.92 0.94 -5.18
C ALA A 119 11.21 1.29 -3.72
N ALA A 120 12.44 1.69 -3.43
CA ALA A 120 12.83 2.12 -2.10
C ALA A 120 13.98 3.12 -2.17
N GLY A 121 13.96 4.07 -1.24
CA GLY A 121 14.97 5.11 -1.13
C GLY A 121 14.47 6.24 -0.27
N ALA A 122 14.82 7.48 -0.62
CA ALA A 122 14.53 8.62 0.25
C ALA A 122 13.39 9.49 -0.30
N VAL A 123 12.67 10.11 0.63
CA VAL A 123 11.74 11.20 0.34
C VAL A 123 12.52 12.51 0.40
N VAL A 124 12.50 13.28 -0.69
CA VAL A 124 13.34 14.48 -0.85
C VAL A 124 12.63 15.62 -1.57
N PRO A 125 13.11 16.86 -1.44
CA PRO A 125 12.74 17.94 -2.35
C PRO A 125 13.19 17.65 -3.78
N ARG A 126 12.51 18.25 -4.78
CA ARG A 126 12.78 18.02 -6.21
C ARG A 126 14.23 18.29 -6.61
N HIS A 127 14.86 19.32 -6.04
CA HIS A 127 16.23 19.70 -6.37
C HIS A 127 17.26 18.65 -5.89
N SER A 128 16.99 17.96 -4.79
CA SER A 128 17.90 16.96 -4.21
C SER A 128 17.81 15.60 -4.90
N ALA A 129 16.71 15.30 -5.60
CA ALA A 129 16.51 14.02 -6.29
C ALA A 129 17.63 13.71 -7.30
N ARG A 130 18.23 14.73 -7.91
CA ARG A 130 19.34 14.60 -8.87
C ARG A 130 20.69 14.19 -8.25
N LEU A 131 20.76 14.07 -6.92
CA LEU A 131 21.98 13.72 -6.20
C LEU A 131 21.96 12.28 -5.68
N LEU A 132 20.79 11.63 -5.67
CA LEU A 132 20.61 10.33 -5.03
C LEU A 132 20.72 9.17 -6.02
N ARG A 133 21.59 8.20 -5.68
CA ARG A 133 21.79 6.95 -6.42
C ARG A 133 20.80 5.84 -6.01
N ALA A 134 19.63 6.22 -5.50
CA ALA A 134 18.55 5.34 -5.10
C ALA A 134 17.24 5.91 -5.65
N ASP A 135 16.18 5.09 -5.69
CA ASP A 135 14.86 5.59 -6.09
C ASP A 135 14.44 6.73 -5.14
N THR A 136 13.70 7.71 -5.66
CA THR A 136 13.34 8.89 -4.87
C THR A 136 11.85 9.16 -4.94
N LEU A 137 11.27 9.51 -3.80
CA LEU A 137 9.94 10.12 -3.75
C LEU A 137 10.09 11.62 -3.58
N VAL A 138 9.63 12.37 -4.56
CA VAL A 138 9.62 13.82 -4.53
C VAL A 138 8.26 14.31 -4.07
N LEU A 139 8.21 14.90 -2.88
CA LEU A 139 7.01 15.55 -2.35
C LEU A 139 6.54 16.68 -3.29
N GLN A 140 5.29 16.63 -3.69
CA GLN A 140 4.61 17.64 -4.54
C GLN A 140 3.61 18.47 -3.74
N SER A 141 2.88 17.84 -2.83
CA SER A 141 1.90 18.48 -1.95
C SER A 141 1.81 17.72 -0.64
N GLU A 142 1.61 18.44 0.47
CA GLU A 142 1.42 17.83 1.79
C GLU A 142 -0.04 17.55 2.13
N GLN A 143 -0.97 18.29 1.52
CA GLN A 143 -2.42 18.20 1.74
C GLN A 143 -3.20 18.43 0.41
N PRO A 144 -3.81 17.40 -0.18
CA PRO A 144 -3.58 15.99 0.12
C PRO A 144 -2.14 15.60 -0.23
N LEU A 145 -1.65 14.47 0.34
CA LEU A 145 -0.31 13.98 0.03
C LEU A 145 -0.18 13.67 -1.46
N ALA A 146 0.85 14.23 -2.08
CA ALA A 146 1.19 13.90 -3.45
C ALA A 146 2.70 13.75 -3.61
N PHE A 147 3.11 12.67 -4.26
CA PHE A 147 4.50 12.38 -4.56
C PHE A 147 4.71 12.13 -6.05
N SER A 148 5.93 12.41 -6.52
CA SER A 148 6.45 11.89 -7.78
C SER A 148 7.55 10.88 -7.48
N LEU A 149 7.36 9.64 -7.91
CA LEU A 149 8.35 8.58 -7.84
C LEU A 149 9.29 8.71 -9.05
N LEU A 150 10.57 8.89 -8.78
CA LEU A 150 11.63 9.01 -9.77
C LEU A 150 12.65 7.87 -9.58
N PRO A 151 13.15 7.27 -10.67
CA PRO A 151 14.22 6.29 -10.60
C PRO A 151 15.51 6.91 -10.07
N ALA A 152 16.43 6.07 -9.58
CA ALA A 152 17.76 6.49 -9.14
C ALA A 152 18.52 7.32 -10.19
N PHE A 153 19.10 8.46 -9.77
CA PHE A 153 19.95 9.27 -10.64
C PHE A 153 21.19 8.45 -11.08
N PRO A 154 21.59 8.45 -12.36
CA PRO A 154 21.30 9.45 -13.37
C PRO A 154 20.19 9.08 -14.34
N ALA A 155 19.20 8.27 -13.95
CA ALA A 155 18.05 8.03 -14.82
C ALA A 155 17.39 9.37 -15.18
N GLU A 156 17.55 9.78 -16.44
CA GLU A 156 16.95 11.00 -16.98
C GLU A 156 15.43 10.82 -17.01
N ILE A 157 14.68 11.92 -16.86
CA ILE A 157 13.20 11.88 -16.90
C ILE A 157 12.68 11.28 -18.23
N ASP A 158 13.49 11.40 -19.29
CA ASP A 158 13.19 10.92 -20.64
C ASP A 158 13.73 9.51 -20.92
N ARG A 159 14.50 8.93 -20.00
CA ARG A 159 14.93 7.52 -20.08
C ARG A 159 13.77 6.62 -19.67
N PRO A 160 13.70 5.40 -20.22
CA PRO A 160 12.75 4.42 -19.74
C PRO A 160 13.04 4.10 -18.27
N VAL A 161 12.01 4.15 -17.42
CA VAL A 161 12.07 3.62 -16.06
C VAL A 161 12.51 2.15 -16.04
N PRO A 162 13.03 1.65 -14.89
CA PRO A 162 13.41 0.26 -14.74
C PRO A 162 12.34 -0.72 -15.23
N SER A 163 12.77 -1.83 -15.86
CA SER A 163 11.86 -2.87 -16.37
C SER A 163 10.92 -3.40 -15.30
N GLU A 164 11.45 -3.62 -14.10
CA GLU A 164 10.70 -4.11 -12.95
C GLU A 164 9.55 -3.17 -12.59
N TRP A 165 9.79 -1.84 -12.65
CA TRP A 165 8.73 -0.86 -12.45
C TRP A 165 7.65 -1.03 -13.49
N ARG A 166 8.00 -1.07 -14.78
CA ARG A 166 6.98 -1.22 -15.83
C ARG A 166 6.17 -2.49 -15.67
N GLN A 167 6.81 -3.62 -15.33
CA GLN A 167 6.12 -4.89 -15.17
C GLN A 167 5.16 -4.91 -13.97
N ILE A 168 5.55 -4.29 -12.85
CA ILE A 168 4.79 -4.37 -11.60
C ILE A 168 3.83 -3.19 -11.42
N LEU A 169 4.28 -1.97 -11.74
CA LEU A 169 3.54 -0.74 -11.52
C LEU A 169 2.49 -0.49 -12.60
N THR A 170 2.74 -0.82 -13.86
CA THR A 170 1.77 -0.55 -14.95
C THR A 170 0.42 -1.23 -14.73
N PRO A 171 0.34 -2.54 -14.42
CA PRO A 171 -0.94 -3.23 -14.28
C PRO A 171 -1.81 -2.70 -13.14
N ILE A 172 -1.20 -2.09 -12.12
CA ILE A 172 -1.92 -1.58 -10.93
C ILE A 172 -2.07 -0.05 -10.97
N SER A 173 -1.55 0.61 -12.00
CA SER A 173 -1.61 2.08 -12.19
C SER A 173 -2.85 2.48 -12.95
N LYS A 174 -3.38 3.65 -12.60
CA LYS A 174 -4.27 4.39 -13.49
C LYS A 174 -3.45 5.28 -14.43
N PRO A 175 -3.97 5.60 -15.64
CA PRO A 175 -3.39 6.63 -16.49
C PRO A 175 -3.27 7.97 -15.74
N ARG A 176 -2.24 8.76 -16.06
CA ARG A 176 -2.10 10.10 -15.48
C ARG A 176 -3.33 10.95 -15.82
N GLY A 177 -3.87 11.66 -14.82
CA GLY A 177 -5.02 12.55 -15.02
C GLY A 177 -6.39 11.88 -14.98
N SER A 178 -6.48 10.56 -14.77
CA SER A 178 -7.76 9.94 -14.42
C SER A 178 -8.20 10.47 -13.05
N LEU A 179 -9.36 11.11 -12.97
CA LEU A 179 -9.95 11.49 -11.69
C LEU A 179 -10.26 10.21 -10.89
N SER A 180 -9.85 10.17 -9.62
CA SER A 180 -10.35 9.17 -8.69
C SER A 180 -11.84 9.44 -8.51
N GLN A 181 -12.69 8.58 -9.06
CA GLN A 181 -14.10 8.52 -8.70
C GLN A 181 -14.25 8.05 -7.26
#